data_AF-A0AAE3ISQ1-F1
#
_entry.id   AF-A0AAE3ISQ1-F1
#
_cell.length_a   1.000
_cell.length_b   1.000
_cell.length_c   1.000
_cell.angle_alpha   90.00
_cell.angle_beta   90.00
_cell.angle_gamma   90.00
#
_symmetry.space_group_name_H-M   'P 1'
#
loop_
_entity.id
_entity.type
_entity.pdbx_description
1 polymer ?
#
loop_
_entity_poly.entity_id
_entity_poly.type
_entity_poly.pdbx_seq_one_letter_code
_entity_poly.pdbx_strand_id
1 'polypeptide(L)'
;MLRRKDLLTTTELLEVRKLQNLILGSNSIFKTKRLERRIYEICENAEKRYHEFKGVKNERMDEISRIQDARREGKKEGVKEVVMALRNSGMQLKEISSYTHIDVQELELLLKE
;
A
#
# COMPACT_ATOMS: atom_id res chain seq x y z
N MET A 1 6.39 -1.85 -16.81
CA MET A 1 6.94 -1.03 -15.71
C MET A 1 6.19 0.29 -15.68
N LEU A 2 5.58 0.65 -14.55
CA LEU A 2 5.07 2.02 -14.34
C LEU A 2 6.24 3.01 -14.42
N ARG A 3 6.06 4.16 -15.06
CA ARG A 3 7.12 5.19 -15.09
C ARG A 3 7.09 5.92 -13.74
N ARG A 4 8.24 6.38 -13.23
CA ARG A 4 8.35 7.07 -11.93
C ARG A 4 7.33 8.19 -11.71
N LYS A 5 6.97 8.93 -12.78
CA LYS A 5 5.95 9.99 -12.76
C LYS A 5 4.54 9.49 -12.43
N ASP A 6 4.24 8.23 -12.72
CA ASP A 6 2.92 7.62 -12.53
C ASP A 6 2.68 7.25 -11.06
N LEU A 7 3.71 7.32 -10.21
CA LEU A 7 3.67 7.06 -8.76
C LEU A 7 3.47 8.33 -7.93
N LEU A 8 3.51 9.50 -8.56
CA LEU A 8 3.39 10.78 -7.89
C LEU A 8 1.94 11.06 -7.50
N THR A 9 1.73 11.60 -6.30
CA THR A 9 0.45 12.17 -5.91
C THR A 9 0.12 13.41 -6.72
N THR A 10 -1.15 13.82 -6.75
CA THR A 10 -1.58 15.05 -7.44
C THR A 10 -0.79 16.27 -6.97
N THR A 11 -0.48 16.37 -5.68
CA THR A 11 0.30 17.46 -5.10
C THR A 11 1.75 17.47 -5.61
N GLU A 12 2.40 16.30 -5.61
CA GLU A 12 3.78 16.16 -6.11
C GLU A 12 3.87 16.43 -7.61
N LEU A 13 2.87 16.02 -8.40
CA LEU A 13 2.78 16.36 -9.82
C LEU A 13 2.68 17.87 -10.06
N LEU A 14 1.90 18.58 -9.23
CA LEU A 14 1.81 20.04 -9.31
C LEU A 14 3.12 20.72 -8.92
N GLU A 15 3.81 20.21 -7.91
CA GLU A 15 5.14 20.73 -7.51
C GLU A 15 6.18 20.50 -8.61
N VAL A 16 6.25 19.29 -9.19
CA VAL A 16 7.13 19.00 -10.32
C VAL A 16 6.85 19.93 -11.51
N ARG A 17 5.57 20.18 -11.85
CA ARG A 17 5.22 21.14 -12.91
C ARG A 17 5.68 22.56 -12.59
N LYS A 18 5.56 23.02 -11.34
CA LYS A 18 6.07 24.34 -10.92
C LYS A 18 7.58 24.42 -11.10
N LEU A 19 8.32 23.39 -10.69
CA LEU A 19 9.78 23.32 -10.84
C LEU A 19 10.20 23.28 -12.31
N GLN A 20 9.47 22.56 -13.17
CA GLN A 20 9.70 22.53 -14.62
C GLN A 20 9.50 23.90 -15.26
N ASN A 21 8.45 24.64 -14.89
CA ASN A 21 8.24 25.99 -15.39
C ASN A 21 9.37 26.95 -14.96
N LEU A 22 9.88 26.80 -13.74
CA LEU A 22 11.04 27.57 -13.27
C LEU A 22 12.33 27.22 -14.04
N ILE A 23 12.50 25.96 -14.43
CA ILE A 23 13.63 25.53 -15.29
C ILE A 23 13.51 26.19 -16.68
N LEU A 24 12.33 26.12 -17.29
CA LEU A 24 12.09 26.69 -18.63
C LEU A 24 12.32 28.22 -18.67
N GLY A 25 12.03 28.91 -17.56
CA GLY A 25 12.28 30.35 -17.41
C GLY A 25 13.68 30.72 -16.90
N SER A 26 14.57 29.75 -16.64
CA SER A 26 15.88 30.00 -16.04
C SER A 26 17.00 30.07 -17.09
N ASN A 27 17.73 31.18 -17.11
CA ASN A 27 18.94 31.34 -17.92
C ASN A 27 20.23 30.87 -17.20
N SER A 28 20.10 30.25 -16.02
CA SER A 28 21.24 29.80 -15.21
C SER A 28 21.30 28.28 -15.13
N ILE A 29 22.37 27.70 -15.69
CA ILE A 29 22.65 26.26 -15.64
C ILE A 29 22.69 25.74 -14.19
N PHE A 30 23.29 26.50 -13.27
CA PHE A 30 23.38 26.11 -11.86
C PHE A 30 21.99 26.04 -11.20
N LYS A 31 21.13 27.04 -11.45
CA LYS A 31 19.75 27.03 -10.94
C LYS A 31 18.95 25.87 -11.54
N THR A 32 19.09 25.63 -12.83
CA THR A 32 18.44 24.51 -13.52
C THR A 32 18.82 23.17 -12.91
N LYS A 33 20.12 22.89 -12.75
CA LYS A 33 20.59 21.64 -12.11
C LYS A 33 20.07 21.45 -10.69
N ARG A 34 19.98 22.54 -9.92
CA ARG A 34 19.42 22.49 -8.56
C ARG A 34 17.93 22.14 -8.56
N LEU A 35 17.16 22.70 -9.49
CA LEU A 35 15.73 22.40 -9.66
C LEU A 35 15.52 20.97 -10.15
N GLU A 36 16.34 20.49 -11.08
CA GLU A 36 16.32 19.09 -11.57
C GLU A 36 16.59 18.10 -10.45
N ARG A 37 17.60 18.35 -9.59
CA ARG A 37 17.86 17.51 -8.41
C ARG A 37 16.64 17.44 -7.50
N ARG A 38 15.93 18.55 -7.30
CA ARG A 38 14.72 18.56 -6.47
C ARG A 38 13.56 17.77 -7.09
N ILE A 39 13.40 17.82 -8.41
CA ILE A 39 12.45 16.96 -9.13
C ILE A 39 12.83 15.48 -8.96
N TYR A 40 14.13 15.17 -9.03
CA TYR A 40 14.64 13.81 -8.83
C TYR A 40 14.31 13.28 -7.42
N GLU A 41 14.55 14.07 -6.38
CA GLU A 41 14.23 13.72 -4.98
C GLU A 41 12.73 13.43 -4.78
N ILE A 42 11.85 14.22 -5.38
CA ILE A 42 10.39 13.99 -5.34
C ILE A 42 10.06 12.62 -5.99
N CYS A 43 10.63 12.34 -7.16
CA CYS A 43 10.41 11.06 -7.85
C CYS A 43 10.96 9.86 -7.06
N GLU A 44 12.14 10.00 -6.45
CA GLU A 44 12.77 8.93 -5.66
C GLU A 44 11.96 8.60 -4.40
N ASN A 45 11.44 9.62 -3.71
CA ASN A 45 10.59 9.42 -2.53
C ASN A 45 9.26 8.73 -2.88
N ALA A 46 8.65 9.05 -4.01
CA ALA A 46 7.45 8.35 -4.48
C ALA A 46 7.73 6.89 -4.84
N GLU A 47 8.89 6.60 -5.43
CA GLU A 47 9.33 5.23 -5.71
C GLU A 47 9.56 4.43 -4.42
N LYS A 48 10.22 5.02 -3.41
CA LYS A 48 10.40 4.39 -2.08
C LYS A 48 9.06 4.04 -1.44
N ARG A 49 8.12 4.99 -1.38
CA ARG A 49 6.77 4.74 -0.86
C ARG A 49 6.09 3.60 -1.61
N TYR A 50 6.14 3.58 -2.95
CA TYR A 50 5.56 2.49 -3.73
C TYR A 50 6.17 1.13 -3.37
N HIS A 51 7.49 1.05 -3.19
CA HIS A 51 8.16 -0.18 -2.78
C HIS A 51 7.78 -0.63 -1.37
N GLU A 52 7.67 0.31 -0.42
CA GLU A 52 7.16 0.04 0.93
C GLU A 52 5.73 -0.48 0.88
N PHE A 53 4.83 0.18 0.16
CA PHE A 53 3.44 -0.28 -0.04
C PHE A 53 3.37 -1.65 -0.72
N LYS A 54 4.26 -1.93 -1.69
CA LYS A 54 4.33 -3.23 -2.34
C LYS A 54 4.81 -4.33 -1.38
N GLY A 55 5.75 -4.01 -0.49
CA GLY A 55 6.17 -4.89 0.60
C GLY A 55 5.00 -5.26 1.51
N VAL A 56 4.29 -4.26 2.02
CA VAL A 56 3.09 -4.43 2.85
C VAL A 56 2.00 -5.24 2.12
N LYS A 57 1.81 -5.02 0.81
CA LYS A 57 0.84 -5.78 0.01
C LYS A 57 1.24 -7.26 -0.12
N ASN A 58 2.52 -7.55 -0.30
CA ASN A 58 3.02 -8.91 -0.37
C ASN A 58 2.84 -9.64 0.98
N GLU A 59 3.13 -8.98 2.10
CA GLU A 59 2.89 -9.53 3.44
C GLU A 59 1.41 -9.87 3.65
N ARG A 60 0.51 -8.96 3.27
CA ARG A 60 -0.95 -9.22 3.32
C ARG A 60 -1.37 -10.36 2.39
N MET A 61 -0.74 -10.52 1.23
CA MET A 61 -1.02 -11.63 0.32
C MET A 61 -0.54 -12.97 0.90
N ASP A 62 0.63 -12.99 1.54
CA ASP A 62 1.16 -14.19 2.21
C ASP A 62 0.25 -14.58 3.39
N GLU A 63 -0.24 -13.61 4.15
CA GLU A 63 -1.26 -13.83 5.18
C GLU A 63 -2.51 -14.46 4.58
N ILE A 64 -3.08 -13.86 3.51
CA ILE A 64 -4.26 -14.39 2.81
C ILE A 64 -4.02 -15.81 2.26
N SER A 65 -2.83 -16.10 1.74
CA SER A 65 -2.47 -17.43 1.25
C SER A 65 -2.51 -18.46 2.38
N ARG A 66 -1.98 -18.13 3.56
CA ARG A 66 -2.07 -18.99 4.76
C ARG A 66 -3.52 -19.26 5.17
N ILE A 67 -4.42 -18.30 5.00
CA ILE A 67 -5.87 -18.49 5.24
C ILE A 67 -6.46 -19.52 4.29
N GLN A 68 -6.11 -19.43 3.01
CA GLN A 68 -6.61 -20.35 2.00
C GLN A 68 -6.08 -21.76 2.20
N ASP A 69 -4.83 -21.90 2.64
CA ASP A 69 -4.22 -23.19 2.96
C ASP A 69 -4.83 -23.80 4.24
N ALA A 70 -4.98 -23.02 5.32
CA ALA A 70 -5.69 -23.47 6.52
C ALA A 70 -7.15 -23.88 6.25
N ARG A 71 -7.81 -23.19 5.31
CA ARG A 71 -9.16 -23.53 4.81
C ARG A 71 -9.19 -24.83 4.01
N ARG A 72 -8.19 -25.09 3.15
CA ARG A 72 -8.07 -26.36 2.39
C ARG A 72 -7.87 -27.56 3.33
N GLU A 73 -7.20 -27.36 4.45
CA GLU A 73 -6.99 -28.42 5.45
C GLU A 73 -8.20 -28.66 6.37
N GLY A 74 -9.25 -27.84 6.31
CA GLY A 74 -10.50 -28.07 7.06
C GLY A 74 -10.40 -27.87 8.58
N LYS A 75 -9.32 -27.27 9.09
CA LYS A 75 -9.16 -26.97 10.51
C LYS A 75 -9.97 -25.73 10.89
N LYS A 76 -11.17 -25.94 11.46
CA LYS A 76 -11.99 -24.84 12.04
C LYS A 76 -11.22 -24.05 13.12
N GLU A 77 -10.27 -24.67 13.81
CA GLU A 77 -9.46 -24.05 14.85
C GLU A 77 -8.56 -22.91 14.31
N GLY A 78 -8.05 -23.01 13.08
CA GLY A 78 -7.18 -21.98 12.51
C GLY A 78 -7.90 -20.71 12.06
N VAL A 79 -9.23 -20.77 11.84
CA VAL A 79 -10.01 -19.62 11.35
C VAL A 79 -10.07 -18.51 12.41
N LYS A 80 -10.24 -18.87 13.68
CA LYS A 80 -10.30 -17.89 14.79
C LYS A 80 -8.96 -17.16 14.97
N GLU A 81 -7.86 -17.91 14.96
CA GLU A 81 -6.50 -17.36 15.09
C GLU A 81 -6.17 -16.39 13.97
N VAL A 82 -6.55 -16.74 12.75
CA VAL A 82 -6.38 -15.91 11.56
C VAL A 82 -7.23 -14.65 11.62
N VAL A 83 -8.51 -14.76 11.99
CA VAL A 83 -9.40 -13.59 12.12
C VAL A 83 -8.88 -12.64 13.21
N MET A 84 -8.36 -13.18 14.32
CA MET A 84 -7.69 -12.38 15.35
C MET A 84 -6.42 -11.70 14.82
N ALA A 85 -5.59 -12.40 14.04
CA ALA A 85 -4.39 -11.81 13.44
C ALA A 85 -4.71 -10.65 12.48
N LEU A 86 -5.72 -10.82 11.62
CA LEU A 86 -6.18 -9.77 10.70
C LEU A 86 -6.80 -8.58 11.44
N ARG A 87 -7.54 -8.83 12.52
CA ARG A 87 -8.09 -7.77 13.37
C ARG A 87 -6.96 -7.01 14.08
N ASN A 88 -5.94 -7.71 14.57
CA ASN A 88 -4.76 -7.13 15.20
C ASN A 88 -3.89 -6.32 14.22
N SER A 89 -3.90 -6.66 12.92
CA SER A 89 -3.26 -5.86 11.87
C SER A 89 -4.09 -4.64 11.43
N GLY A 90 -5.23 -4.39 12.08
CA GLY A 90 -6.07 -3.21 11.89
C GLY A 90 -7.15 -3.35 10.83
N MET A 91 -7.39 -4.57 10.31
CA MET A 91 -8.42 -4.84 9.30
C MET A 91 -9.81 -4.87 9.94
N GLN A 92 -10.81 -4.29 9.25
CA GLN A 92 -12.17 -4.26 9.76
C GLN A 92 -12.87 -5.62 9.55
N LEU A 93 -13.78 -6.02 10.45
CA LEU A 93 -14.53 -7.28 10.33
C LEU A 93 -15.28 -7.41 9.00
N LYS A 94 -15.78 -6.30 8.46
CA LYS A 94 -16.44 -6.24 7.15
C LYS A 94 -15.50 -6.52 5.98
N GLU A 95 -14.23 -6.15 6.11
CA GLU A 95 -13.20 -6.50 5.14
C GLU A 95 -12.84 -7.98 5.30
N ILE A 96 -12.67 -8.45 6.53
CA ILE A 96 -12.37 -9.86 6.83
C ILE A 96 -13.47 -10.80 6.31
N SER A 97 -14.75 -10.46 6.48
CA SER A 97 -15.89 -11.27 5.99
C SER A 97 -15.88 -11.45 4.48
N SER A 98 -15.37 -10.45 3.74
CA SER A 98 -15.21 -10.54 2.28
C SER A 98 -14.17 -11.58 1.86
N TYR A 99 -13.21 -11.90 2.73
CA TYR A 99 -12.16 -12.90 2.49
C TYR A 99 -12.55 -14.29 3.00
N THR A 100 -13.30 -14.39 4.10
CA THR A 100 -13.56 -15.66 4.79
C THR A 100 -14.86 -16.37 4.36
N HIS A 101 -15.77 -15.71 3.64
CA HIS A 101 -17.14 -16.20 3.36
C HIS A 101 -17.97 -16.47 4.63
N ILE A 102 -17.50 -15.97 5.77
CA ILE A 102 -18.19 -16.01 7.05
C ILE A 102 -18.87 -14.66 7.21
N ASP A 103 -20.14 -14.67 7.59
CA ASP A 103 -20.85 -13.42 7.85
C ASP A 103 -20.18 -12.63 8.99
N VAL A 104 -20.33 -11.31 8.98
CA VAL A 104 -19.82 -10.44 10.05
C VAL A 104 -20.39 -10.87 11.40
N GLN A 105 -21.65 -11.32 11.49
CA GLN A 105 -22.24 -11.77 12.76
C GLN A 105 -21.62 -13.10 13.22
N GLU A 106 -21.34 -14.03 12.30
CA GLU A 106 -20.62 -15.27 12.62
C GLU A 106 -19.17 -14.99 13.05
N LEU A 107 -18.49 -14.03 12.43
CA LEU A 107 -17.15 -13.59 12.86
C LEU A 107 -17.18 -12.97 14.26
N GLU A 108 -18.22 -12.19 14.59
CA GLU A 108 -18.39 -11.62 15.92
C GLU A 108 -18.65 -12.70 16.99
N LEU A 109 -19.43 -13.72 16.66
CA LEU A 109 -19.68 -14.87 17.54
C LEU A 109 -18.37 -15.66 17.79
N LEU A 110 -17.61 -15.93 16.73
CA LEU A 110 -16.30 -16.60 16.79
C LEU A 110 -15.26 -15.88 17.66
N LEU A 111 -15.37 -14.56 17.80
CA LEU A 111 -14.44 -13.73 18.58
C LEU A 111 -14.89 -13.48 20.03
N LYS A 112 -16.13 -13.88 20.39
CA LYS A 112 -16.67 -13.74 21.75
C LYS A 112 -16.57 -15.03 22.57
N GLU A 113 -16.50 -16.18 21.91
CA GLU A 113 -16.03 -17.45 22.49
C GLU A 113 -14.53 -17.40 22.76
#